data_AF-A0A4Q6BP72-F1
#
_entry.id   AF-A0A4Q6BP72-F1
#
_cell.length_a   1.000
_cell.length_b   1.000
_cell.length_c   1.000
_cell.angle_alpha   90.00
_cell.angle_beta   90.00
_cell.angle_gamma   90.00
#
_symmetry.space_group_name_H-M   'P 1'
#
loop_
_entity.id
_entity.type
_entity.pdbx_description
1 polymer ?
#
loop_
_entity_poly.entity_id
_entity_poly.type
_entity_poly.pdbx_seq_one_letter_code
_entity_poly.pdbx_strand_id
1 'polypeptide(L)'
;MTDERVNLLGLTRPQLEEWVLGRGGKAFRARQLWSWIYKRGVTEFEQMTDLAKDFRAQLAREAVITLPEIVTRQDAADGTIKWMLRADGVQGFEMVYIPETDRSTLCISSQVGCAMDCSFCSTAQQGFNRNLTAAEIVGQVFLAQKELGFKAGDDRLISNIVLMGMGEPLANFRNVVPAMRVLLDELGFDFSRRRLTLSTSGLVPQIYKLAEESNVALAVSLHAPDDELRNELVPINRRHNIKELLEACWHY
;
A
#
# COMPACT_ATOMS: atom_id res chain seq x y z
N MET A 1 15.09 -19.15 -10.18
CA MET A 1 13.92 -20.00 -9.92
C MET A 1 12.94 -19.16 -9.13
N THR A 2 11.75 -18.92 -9.68
CA THR A 2 10.68 -18.23 -8.96
C THR A 2 10.22 -19.13 -7.82
N ASP A 3 10.20 -18.61 -6.61
CA ASP A 3 9.65 -19.29 -5.45
C ASP A 3 8.17 -19.60 -5.71
N GLU A 4 7.78 -20.88 -5.71
CA GLU A 4 6.39 -21.31 -5.98
C GLU A 4 5.48 -21.14 -4.75
N ARG A 5 6.05 -20.79 -3.59
CA ARG A 5 5.31 -20.58 -2.35
C ARG A 5 4.44 -19.34 -2.42
N VAL A 6 3.31 -19.39 -1.73
CA VAL A 6 2.37 -18.25 -1.67
C VAL A 6 2.91 -17.19 -0.73
N ASN A 7 3.09 -15.96 -1.21
CA ASN A 7 3.37 -14.84 -0.33
C ASN A 7 2.09 -14.46 0.44
N LEU A 8 2.11 -14.59 1.77
CA LEU A 8 0.96 -14.28 2.62
C LEU A 8 0.79 -12.77 2.84
N LEU A 9 1.84 -11.99 2.59
CA LEU A 9 1.79 -10.54 2.68
C LEU A 9 0.81 -9.98 1.65
N GLY A 10 -0.04 -9.04 2.06
CA GLY A 10 -1.03 -8.39 1.20
C GLY A 10 -2.29 -9.21 0.90
N LEU A 11 -2.36 -10.50 1.28
CA LEU A 11 -3.65 -11.17 1.40
C LEU A 11 -4.49 -10.39 2.41
N THR A 12 -5.80 -10.27 2.20
CA THR A 12 -6.75 -9.76 3.20
C THR A 12 -7.05 -10.82 4.25
N ARG A 13 -7.59 -10.42 5.41
CA ARG A 13 -7.93 -11.37 6.50
C ARG A 13 -8.85 -12.50 6.02
N PRO A 14 -9.93 -12.24 5.25
CA PRO A 14 -10.75 -13.30 4.65
C PRO A 14 -9.99 -14.21 3.67
N GLN A 15 -9.10 -13.65 2.85
CA GLN A 15 -8.29 -14.45 1.91
C GLN A 15 -7.29 -15.34 2.65
N LEU A 16 -6.69 -14.86 3.75
CA LEU A 16 -5.83 -15.71 4.58
C LEU A 16 -6.63 -16.80 5.29
N GLU A 17 -7.83 -16.48 5.80
CA GLU A 17 -8.73 -17.46 6.38
C GLU A 17 -9.09 -18.56 5.37
N GLU A 18 -9.49 -18.19 4.16
CA GLU A 18 -9.76 -19.13 3.06
C GLU A 18 -8.54 -19.99 2.73
N TRP A 19 -7.36 -19.36 2.62
CA TRP A 19 -6.11 -20.06 2.32
C TRP A 19 -5.74 -21.11 3.37
N VAL A 20 -5.95 -20.78 4.67
CA VAL A 20 -5.70 -21.71 5.79
C VAL A 20 -6.78 -22.81 5.85
N LEU A 21 -8.04 -22.49 5.59
CA LEU A 21 -9.14 -23.46 5.56
C LEU A 21 -8.95 -24.50 4.44
N GLY A 22 -8.52 -24.06 3.25
CA GLY A 22 -8.21 -24.95 2.12
C GLY A 22 -7.08 -25.96 2.40
N ARG A 23 -6.35 -25.80 3.50
CA ARG A 23 -5.24 -26.65 3.96
C ARG A 23 -5.60 -27.51 5.18
N GLY A 24 -6.89 -27.58 5.53
CA GLY A 24 -7.37 -28.30 6.70
C GLY A 24 -7.15 -27.56 8.03
N GLY A 25 -6.74 -26.29 7.98
CA GLY A 25 -6.63 -25.42 9.14
C GLY A 25 -7.99 -24.90 9.63
N LYS A 26 -7.97 -24.05 10.65
CA LYS A 26 -9.16 -23.40 11.22
C LYS A 26 -9.03 -21.89 11.12
N ALA A 27 -10.14 -21.16 10.93
CA ALA A 27 -10.14 -19.70 10.78
C ALA A 27 -9.43 -18.96 11.94
N PHE A 28 -9.53 -19.45 13.18
CA PHE A 28 -8.83 -18.82 14.30
C PHE A 28 -7.29 -18.90 14.17
N ARG A 29 -6.75 -19.96 13.52
CA ARG A 29 -5.31 -20.09 13.26
C ARG A 29 -4.85 -19.07 12.22
N ALA A 30 -5.68 -18.80 11.21
CA ALA A 30 -5.42 -17.73 10.26
C ALA A 30 -5.37 -16.37 10.95
N ARG A 31 -6.28 -16.09 11.89
CA ARG A 31 -6.26 -14.84 12.69
C ARG A 31 -5.03 -14.72 13.59
N GLN A 32 -4.56 -15.81 14.18
CA GLN A 32 -3.28 -15.81 14.92
C GLN A 32 -2.11 -15.49 13.99
N LEU A 33 -2.01 -16.20 12.86
CA LEU A 33 -0.98 -15.98 11.84
C LEU A 33 -1.00 -14.53 11.33
N TRP A 34 -2.18 -14.00 11.03
CA TRP A 34 -2.39 -12.60 10.62
C TRP A 34 -1.81 -11.61 11.63
N SER A 35 -2.13 -11.79 12.91
CA SER A 35 -1.64 -10.93 14.00
C SER A 35 -0.11 -11.02 14.17
N TRP A 36 0.48 -12.21 14.01
CA TRP A 36 1.95 -12.35 14.01
C TRP A 36 2.61 -11.56 12.89
N ILE A 37 2.05 -11.61 11.69
CA ILE A 37 2.57 -10.88 10.55
C ILE A 37 2.47 -9.38 10.82
N TYR A 38 1.26 -8.86 11.03
CA TYR A 38 1.03 -7.41 10.95
C TYR A 38 1.07 -6.66 12.28
N LYS A 39 0.67 -7.27 13.41
CA LYS A 39 0.78 -6.61 14.72
C LYS A 39 2.14 -6.79 15.38
N ARG A 40 2.85 -7.86 15.04
CA ARG A 40 4.15 -8.20 15.66
C ARG A 40 5.32 -8.05 14.69
N GLY A 41 5.07 -7.88 13.40
CA GLY A 41 6.13 -7.66 12.41
C GLY A 41 7.01 -8.89 12.16
N VAL A 42 6.48 -10.10 12.41
CA VAL A 42 7.25 -11.35 12.31
C VAL A 42 7.11 -11.96 10.91
N THR A 43 8.23 -12.16 10.24
CA THR A 43 8.30 -12.80 8.90
C THR A 43 8.69 -14.27 8.96
N GLU A 44 9.28 -14.73 10.06
CA GLU A 44 9.75 -16.11 10.23
C GLU A 44 8.72 -16.95 10.97
N PHE A 45 8.15 -17.97 10.31
CA PHE A 45 7.11 -18.81 10.91
C PHE A 45 7.56 -19.52 12.19
N GLU A 46 8.85 -19.88 12.30
CA GLU A 46 9.40 -20.56 13.48
C GLU A 46 9.25 -19.75 14.78
N GLN A 47 9.29 -18.41 14.67
CA GLN A 47 9.15 -17.49 15.81
C GLN A 47 7.72 -17.40 16.34
N MET A 48 6.74 -17.92 15.61
CA MET A 48 5.32 -17.86 15.99
C MET A 48 4.97 -18.95 17.00
N THR A 49 5.40 -18.80 18.25
CA THR A 49 5.44 -19.86 19.28
C THR A 49 4.08 -20.44 19.72
N ASP A 50 2.99 -19.70 19.51
CA ASP A 50 1.62 -20.13 19.84
C ASP A 50 0.91 -20.87 18.67
N LEU A 51 1.59 -20.99 17.52
CA LEU A 51 1.17 -21.84 16.41
C LEU A 51 1.70 -23.27 16.60
N ALA A 52 0.85 -24.25 16.29
CA ALA A 52 1.24 -25.66 16.39
C ALA A 52 2.46 -25.95 15.51
N LYS A 53 3.36 -26.84 15.97
CA LYS A 53 4.59 -27.20 15.25
C LYS A 53 4.30 -27.66 13.82
N ASP A 54 3.31 -28.52 13.64
CA ASP A 54 2.95 -29.06 12.31
C ASP A 54 2.43 -27.97 11.37
N PHE A 55 1.69 -26.99 11.91
CA PHE A 55 1.20 -25.85 11.13
C PHE A 55 2.35 -24.94 10.68
N ARG A 56 3.32 -24.64 11.56
CA ARG A 56 4.52 -23.88 11.17
C ARG A 56 5.34 -24.60 10.11
N ALA A 57 5.49 -25.91 10.24
CA ALA A 57 6.17 -26.73 9.24
C ALA A 57 5.44 -26.73 7.89
N GLN A 58 4.10 -26.72 7.89
CA GLN A 58 3.30 -26.56 6.66
C GLN A 58 3.51 -25.18 6.03
N LEU A 59 3.43 -24.11 6.83
CA LEU A 59 3.67 -22.74 6.35
C LEU A 59 5.04 -22.61 5.69
N ALA A 60 6.10 -23.14 6.31
CA ALA A 60 7.46 -23.07 5.75
C ALA A 60 7.60 -23.74 4.37
N ARG A 61 6.80 -24.78 4.09
CA ARG A 61 6.80 -25.49 2.80
C ARG A 61 5.99 -24.78 1.72
N GLU A 62 4.88 -24.15 2.09
CA GLU A 62 3.86 -23.72 1.13
C GLU A 62 3.72 -22.19 1.01
N ALA A 63 4.31 -21.45 1.95
CA ALA A 63 4.14 -20.01 2.07
C ALA A 63 5.45 -19.28 2.39
N VAL A 64 5.44 -17.98 2.13
CA VAL A 64 6.49 -17.03 2.50
C VAL A 64 5.88 -15.72 2.97
N ILE A 65 6.68 -14.91 3.66
CA ILE A 65 6.39 -13.50 3.93
C ILE A 65 7.58 -12.72 3.40
N THR A 66 7.50 -12.32 2.13
CA THR A 66 8.60 -11.62 1.44
C THR A 66 8.31 -10.14 1.37
N LEU A 67 9.25 -9.34 1.86
CA LEU A 67 9.24 -7.88 1.78
C LEU A 67 10.03 -7.40 0.55
N PRO A 68 9.76 -6.19 0.03
CA PRO A 68 10.65 -5.52 -0.90
C PRO A 68 12.06 -5.36 -0.30
N GLU A 69 13.08 -5.41 -1.15
CA GLU A 69 14.46 -5.11 -0.82
C GLU A 69 14.68 -3.60 -0.80
N ILE A 70 15.44 -3.09 0.18
CA ILE A 70 15.94 -1.71 0.16
C ILE A 70 17.18 -1.65 -0.73
N VAL A 71 17.06 -0.99 -1.88
CA VAL A 71 18.19 -0.76 -2.79
C VAL A 71 19.04 0.41 -2.30
N THR A 72 18.40 1.51 -1.91
CA THR A 72 19.07 2.65 -1.30
C THR A 72 18.20 3.30 -0.24
N ARG A 73 18.85 3.95 0.72
CA ARG A 73 18.26 4.77 1.76
C ARG A 73 18.96 6.12 1.78
N GLN A 74 18.19 7.18 1.89
CA GLN A 74 18.67 8.56 1.96
C GLN A 74 17.99 9.24 3.15
N ASP A 75 18.79 9.70 4.11
CA ASP A 75 18.32 10.42 5.29
C ASP A 75 18.60 11.92 5.10
N ALA A 76 17.57 12.74 5.22
CA ALA A 76 17.66 14.20 5.12
C ALA A 76 17.84 14.85 6.51
N ALA A 77 18.34 16.09 6.53
CA ALA A 77 18.61 16.82 7.77
C ALA A 77 17.34 17.17 8.58
N ASP A 78 16.18 17.23 7.94
CA ASP A 78 14.87 17.45 8.58
C ASP A 78 14.24 16.16 9.14
N GLY A 79 14.95 15.02 9.02
CA GLY A 79 14.47 13.71 9.44
C GLY A 79 13.67 12.96 8.38
N THR A 80 13.42 13.55 7.20
CA THR A 80 12.81 12.83 6.08
C THR A 80 13.71 11.67 5.66
N ILE A 81 13.13 10.50 5.46
CA ILE A 81 13.87 9.32 4.98
C ILE A 81 13.23 8.85 3.69
N LYS A 82 14.04 8.74 2.64
CA LYS A 82 13.62 8.23 1.34
C LYS A 82 14.27 6.88 1.09
N TRP A 83 13.47 5.89 0.70
CA TRP A 83 13.95 4.58 0.29
C TRP A 83 13.61 4.32 -1.17
N MET A 84 14.59 3.77 -1.90
CA MET A 84 14.36 3.10 -3.17
C MET A 84 14.23 1.61 -2.89
N LEU A 85 13.10 1.03 -3.27
CA LEU A 85 12.78 -0.37 -3.04
C LEU A 85 12.80 -1.15 -4.34
N ARG A 86 12.92 -2.46 -4.24
CA ARG A 86 12.83 -3.40 -5.36
C ARG A 86 12.16 -4.69 -4.91
N ALA A 87 11.26 -5.21 -5.73
CA ALA A 87 10.56 -6.46 -5.43
C ALA A 87 10.75 -7.52 -6.52
N ASP A 88 10.98 -7.08 -7.75
CA ASP A 88 11.46 -7.86 -8.88
C ASP A 88 12.79 -7.27 -9.37
N GLY A 89 13.80 -8.11 -9.66
CA GLY A 89 15.22 -7.75 -9.72
C GLY A 89 15.66 -6.62 -10.70
N VAL A 90 14.75 -5.96 -11.41
CA VAL A 90 15.04 -4.97 -12.45
C VAL A 90 14.52 -3.57 -12.11
N GLN A 91 13.39 -3.43 -11.39
CA GLN A 91 12.70 -2.14 -11.29
C GLN A 91 12.45 -1.73 -9.86
N GLY A 92 12.61 -0.43 -9.60
CA GLY A 92 12.41 0.10 -8.27
C GLY A 92 11.28 1.11 -8.19
N PHE A 93 10.79 1.25 -6.97
CA PHE A 93 9.75 2.19 -6.58
C PHE A 93 10.12 2.80 -5.23
N GLU A 94 9.58 3.97 -4.94
CA GLU A 94 9.99 4.75 -3.78
C GLU A 94 8.97 4.70 -2.65
N MET A 95 9.45 4.80 -1.41
CA MET A 95 8.64 5.21 -0.27
C MET A 95 9.37 6.31 0.49
N VAL A 96 8.62 7.19 1.14
CA VAL A 96 9.18 8.34 1.88
C VAL A 96 8.52 8.45 3.24
N TYR A 97 9.32 8.48 4.30
CA TYR A 97 8.90 8.80 5.64
C TYR A 97 9.16 10.28 5.93
N ILE A 98 8.14 10.97 6.41
CA ILE A 98 8.15 12.41 6.66
C ILE A 98 7.74 12.60 8.12
N PRO A 99 8.69 12.84 9.04
CA PRO A 99 8.38 13.17 10.42
C PRO A 99 7.93 14.63 10.54
N GLU A 100 6.95 14.87 11.40
CA GLU A 100 6.51 16.19 11.82
C GLU A 100 6.39 16.22 13.36
N THR A 101 6.13 17.37 13.96
CA THR A 101 6.08 17.52 15.43
C THR A 101 5.06 16.58 16.10
N ASP A 102 3.85 16.48 15.53
CA ASP A 102 2.72 15.77 16.16
C ASP A 102 2.27 14.53 15.37
N ARG A 103 2.90 14.26 14.23
CA ARG A 103 2.55 13.16 13.34
C ARG A 103 3.74 12.74 12.50
N SER A 104 3.59 11.60 11.85
CA SER A 104 4.57 11.12 10.88
C SER A 104 3.85 10.43 9.74
N THR A 105 4.24 10.78 8.52
CA THR A 105 3.55 10.35 7.31
C THR A 105 4.45 9.44 6.51
N LEU A 106 3.93 8.28 6.10
CA LEU A 106 4.57 7.42 5.12
C LEU A 106 3.86 7.59 3.77
N CYS A 107 4.60 8.12 2.80
CA CYS A 107 4.20 8.20 1.41
C CYS A 107 4.62 6.90 0.70
N ILE A 108 3.64 6.19 0.13
CA ILE A 108 3.85 4.89 -0.51
C ILE A 108 3.42 4.90 -1.97
N SER A 109 4.12 4.10 -2.77
CA SER A 109 3.84 3.89 -4.20
C SER A 109 2.75 2.85 -4.43
N SER A 110 2.05 2.98 -5.55
CA SER A 110 1.00 2.07 -6.03
C SER A 110 1.37 1.39 -7.35
N GLN A 111 2.30 1.94 -8.12
CA GLN A 111 2.77 1.39 -9.39
C GLN A 111 4.29 1.63 -9.54
N VAL A 112 4.92 0.90 -10.46
CA VAL A 112 6.23 1.25 -10.98
C VAL A 112 6.01 2.14 -12.20
N GLY A 113 6.36 3.42 -12.07
CA GLY A 113 6.02 4.43 -13.07
C GLY A 113 4.55 4.87 -13.01
N CYS A 114 4.08 5.63 -13.98
CA CYS A 114 2.70 6.13 -14.03
C CYS A 114 2.26 6.45 -15.47
N ALA A 115 1.05 6.04 -15.84
CA ALA A 115 0.49 6.27 -17.19
C ALA A 115 -0.30 7.58 -17.33
N MET A 116 -0.41 8.38 -16.27
CA MET A 116 -1.27 9.58 -16.26
C MET A 116 -0.69 10.77 -17.02
N ASP A 117 0.60 10.72 -17.36
CA ASP A 117 1.29 11.72 -18.18
C ASP A 117 1.20 13.17 -17.66
N CYS A 118 1.13 13.36 -16.34
CA CYS A 118 1.12 14.68 -15.74
C CYS A 118 2.47 15.38 -16.01
N SER A 119 2.46 16.54 -16.66
CA SER A 119 3.66 17.18 -17.22
C SER A 119 4.69 17.63 -16.17
N PHE A 120 4.24 17.90 -14.94
CA PHE A 120 5.07 18.28 -13.80
C PHE A 120 5.62 17.08 -12.99
N CYS A 121 5.22 15.84 -13.33
CA CYS A 121 5.52 14.66 -12.55
C CYS A 121 6.73 13.89 -13.12
N SER A 122 7.81 13.77 -12.34
CA SER A 122 8.99 12.98 -12.73
C SER A 122 8.64 11.50 -13.00
N THR A 123 7.73 10.91 -12.23
CA THR A 123 7.26 9.54 -12.44
C THR A 123 6.56 9.35 -13.78
N ALA A 124 5.86 10.38 -14.29
CA ALA A 124 5.21 10.32 -15.59
C ALA A 124 6.24 10.25 -16.74
N GLN A 125 7.37 10.98 -16.61
CA GLN A 125 8.45 10.96 -17.61
C GLN A 125 9.13 9.59 -17.73
N GLN A 126 9.09 8.77 -16.67
CA GLN A 126 9.60 7.40 -16.68
C GLN A 126 8.67 6.43 -17.43
N GLY A 127 7.45 6.87 -17.76
CA GLY A 127 6.39 6.05 -18.31
C GLY A 127 5.78 5.10 -17.27
N PHE A 128 4.88 4.22 -17.74
CA PHE A 128 4.30 3.15 -16.93
C PHE A 128 4.99 1.83 -17.20
N ASN A 129 5.27 1.06 -16.15
CA ASN A 129 5.70 -0.32 -16.31
C ASN A 129 4.64 -1.32 -15.85
N ARG A 130 4.39 -1.38 -14.54
CA ARG A 130 3.48 -2.37 -13.94
C ARG A 130 2.82 -1.85 -12.68
N ASN A 131 1.72 -2.49 -12.36
CA ASN A 131 1.07 -2.35 -11.06
C ASN A 131 1.89 -3.05 -9.97
N LEU A 132 1.96 -2.45 -8.79
CA LEU A 132 2.41 -3.15 -7.59
C LEU A 132 1.32 -4.11 -7.13
N THR A 133 1.71 -5.28 -6.67
CA THR A 133 0.85 -6.24 -5.97
C THR A 133 0.46 -5.71 -4.60
N ALA A 134 -0.61 -6.26 -4.00
CA ALA A 134 -0.98 -5.89 -2.63
C ALA A 134 0.17 -6.17 -1.64
N ALA A 135 0.96 -7.23 -1.86
CA ALA A 135 2.14 -7.56 -1.06
C ALA A 135 3.19 -6.46 -1.12
N GLU A 136 3.48 -5.92 -2.31
CA GLU A 136 4.46 -4.84 -2.50
C GLU A 136 3.99 -3.51 -1.90
N ILE A 137 2.69 -3.20 -2.00
CA ILE A 137 2.10 -1.99 -1.42
C ILE A 137 2.16 -2.05 0.11
N VAL A 138 1.65 -3.14 0.70
CA VAL A 138 1.67 -3.34 2.16
C VAL A 138 3.10 -3.51 2.69
N GLY A 139 3.97 -4.13 1.88
CA GLY A 139 5.37 -4.35 2.20
C GLY A 139 6.14 -3.06 2.45
N GLN A 140 5.78 -1.95 1.79
CA GLN A 140 6.35 -0.63 2.09
C GLN A 140 6.10 -0.23 3.54
N VAL A 141 4.85 -0.35 4.00
CA VAL A 141 4.46 0.01 5.37
C VAL A 141 5.13 -0.90 6.39
N PHE A 142 5.12 -2.21 6.13
CA PHE A 142 5.78 -3.20 6.98
C PHE A 142 7.28 -2.90 7.13
N LEU A 143 7.96 -2.70 6.00
CA LEU A 143 9.39 -2.47 5.93
C LEU A 143 9.77 -1.16 6.62
N ALA A 144 9.01 -0.08 6.41
CA ALA A 144 9.23 1.18 7.10
C ALA A 144 9.06 1.04 8.62
N GLN A 145 8.04 0.31 9.11
CA GLN A 145 7.90 0.04 10.55
C GLN A 145 9.09 -0.74 11.10
N LYS A 146 9.60 -1.72 10.35
CA LYS A 146 10.78 -2.50 10.74
C LYS A 146 12.03 -1.62 10.81
N GLU A 147 12.28 -0.79 9.79
CA GLU A 147 13.42 0.12 9.70
C GLU A 147 13.43 1.21 10.77
N LEU A 148 12.26 1.70 11.17
CA LEU A 148 12.12 2.74 12.20
C LEU A 148 12.15 2.18 13.63
N GLY A 149 12.04 0.85 13.79
CA GLY A 149 11.86 0.19 15.08
C GLY A 149 10.37 -0.11 15.32
N PHE A 150 9.98 -1.35 15.03
CA PHE A 150 8.59 -1.80 14.99
C PHE A 150 7.88 -1.54 16.33
N LYS A 151 6.95 -0.58 16.35
CA LYS A 151 6.08 -0.25 17.49
C LYS A 151 4.62 -0.24 17.04
N ALA A 152 3.76 -0.87 17.83
CA ALA A 152 2.33 -0.98 17.58
C ALA A 152 1.52 -0.13 18.56
N GLY A 153 0.23 0.06 18.30
CA GLY A 153 -0.66 0.84 19.16
C GLY A 153 -0.31 2.33 19.16
N ASP A 154 -0.39 2.95 20.35
CA ASP A 154 -0.17 4.40 20.54
C ASP A 154 1.30 4.82 20.39
N ASP A 155 2.24 3.89 20.54
CA ASP A 155 3.69 4.14 20.40
C ASP A 155 4.18 4.06 18.94
N ARG A 156 3.27 3.89 17.98
CA ARG A 156 3.58 3.69 16.56
C ARG A 156 4.28 4.91 15.97
N LEU A 157 5.39 4.65 15.26
CA LEU A 157 6.23 5.69 14.67
C LEU A 157 5.75 6.23 13.32
N ILE A 158 4.79 5.57 12.68
CA ILE A 158 4.12 6.02 11.45
C ILE A 158 2.66 6.23 11.81
N SER A 159 2.20 7.47 11.90
CA SER A 159 0.80 7.75 12.25
C SER A 159 -0.11 7.83 11.03
N ASN A 160 0.40 8.25 9.88
CA ASN A 160 -0.36 8.52 8.67
C ASN A 160 0.25 7.81 7.45
N ILE A 161 -0.60 7.38 6.52
CA ILE A 161 -0.19 6.77 5.25
C ILE A 161 -0.88 7.52 4.12
N VAL A 162 -0.11 7.87 3.09
CA VAL A 162 -0.63 8.49 1.88
C VAL A 162 -0.19 7.71 0.65
N LEU A 163 -1.13 7.36 -0.23
CA LEU A 163 -0.87 6.79 -1.55
C LEU A 163 -0.57 7.95 -2.53
N MET A 164 0.58 8.59 -2.33
CA MET A 164 1.08 9.73 -3.11
C MET A 164 2.50 9.49 -3.65
N GLY A 165 2.97 8.24 -3.60
CA GLY A 165 4.25 7.84 -4.20
C GLY A 165 4.12 7.70 -5.72
N MET A 166 4.83 6.73 -6.29
CA MET A 166 4.77 6.46 -7.71
C MET A 166 3.44 5.78 -8.10
N GLY A 167 2.83 6.25 -9.19
CA GLY A 167 1.63 5.65 -9.79
C GLY A 167 0.31 6.33 -9.45
N GLU A 168 -0.73 6.00 -10.23
CA GLU A 168 -2.13 6.36 -9.98
C GLU A 168 -2.82 5.20 -9.24
N PRO A 169 -3.16 5.37 -7.94
CA PRO A 169 -3.73 4.30 -7.13
C PRO A 169 -5.03 3.72 -7.72
N LEU A 170 -5.88 4.57 -8.32
CA LEU A 170 -7.14 4.10 -8.92
C LEU A 170 -6.94 3.31 -10.22
N ALA A 171 -5.79 3.45 -10.88
CA ALA A 171 -5.41 2.60 -12.01
C ALA A 171 -4.92 1.22 -11.56
N ASN A 172 -4.63 1.05 -10.26
CA ASN A 172 -4.25 -0.21 -9.63
C ASN A 172 -5.28 -0.70 -8.59
N PHE A 173 -6.56 -0.47 -8.86
CA PHE A 173 -7.66 -0.76 -7.95
C PHE A 173 -7.62 -2.19 -7.37
N ARG A 174 -7.31 -3.18 -8.22
CA ARG A 174 -7.25 -4.61 -7.86
C ARG A 174 -6.27 -4.90 -6.72
N ASN A 175 -5.17 -4.16 -6.60
CA ASN A 175 -4.16 -4.39 -5.57
C ASN A 175 -4.23 -3.35 -4.44
N VAL A 176 -4.59 -2.10 -4.78
CA VAL A 176 -4.71 -1.00 -3.81
C VAL A 176 -5.84 -1.25 -2.81
N VAL A 177 -7.02 -1.70 -3.26
CA VAL A 177 -8.15 -1.92 -2.34
C VAL A 177 -7.87 -3.04 -1.32
N PRO A 178 -7.36 -4.23 -1.72
CA PRO A 178 -6.90 -5.23 -0.75
C PRO A 178 -5.82 -4.71 0.19
N ALA A 179 -4.83 -3.97 -0.32
CA ALA A 179 -3.78 -3.38 0.52
C ALA A 179 -4.36 -2.42 1.57
N MET A 180 -5.27 -1.53 1.19
CA MET A 180 -5.98 -0.64 2.12
C MET A 180 -6.76 -1.43 3.17
N ARG A 181 -7.43 -2.53 2.79
CA ARG A 181 -8.12 -3.40 3.76
C ARG A 181 -7.15 -3.98 4.79
N VAL A 182 -5.94 -4.39 4.38
CA VAL A 182 -4.91 -4.86 5.32
C VAL A 182 -4.46 -3.75 6.27
N LEU A 183 -4.25 -2.54 5.75
CA LEU A 183 -3.82 -1.38 6.54
C LEU A 183 -4.87 -0.96 7.58
N LEU A 184 -6.16 -1.09 7.25
CA LEU A 184 -7.29 -0.72 8.10
C LEU A 184 -7.74 -1.83 9.06
N ASP A 185 -7.35 -3.08 8.83
CA ASP A 185 -7.83 -4.21 9.63
C ASP A 185 -7.32 -4.11 11.08
N GLU A 186 -8.24 -4.25 12.03
CA GLU A 186 -7.99 -4.14 13.48
C GLU A 186 -7.02 -5.21 14.03
N LEU A 187 -6.91 -6.36 13.35
CA LEU A 187 -5.96 -7.42 13.68
C LEU A 187 -4.68 -7.29 12.83
N GLY A 188 -4.71 -6.42 11.83
CA GLY A 188 -3.60 -6.05 10.96
C GLY A 188 -2.80 -4.88 11.52
N PHE A 189 -2.56 -3.89 10.68
CA PHE A 189 -1.89 -2.66 11.09
C PHE A 189 -2.77 -1.71 11.89
N ASP A 190 -4.09 -1.86 11.85
CA ASP A 190 -5.03 -1.07 12.64
C ASP A 190 -4.81 0.45 12.47
N PHE A 191 -4.71 0.92 11.22
CA PHE A 191 -4.73 2.35 10.92
C PHE A 191 -6.17 2.85 10.88
N SER A 192 -6.41 4.04 11.44
CA SER A 192 -7.68 4.73 11.23
C SER A 192 -7.87 5.10 9.77
N ARG A 193 -9.08 4.90 9.24
CA ARG A 193 -9.47 5.37 7.90
C ARG A 193 -9.21 6.86 7.64
N ARG A 194 -9.21 7.68 8.69
CA ARG A 194 -8.90 9.12 8.62
C ARG A 194 -7.41 9.42 8.45
N ARG A 195 -6.55 8.45 8.74
CA ARG A 195 -5.08 8.55 8.65
C ARG A 195 -4.52 7.78 7.46
N LEU A 196 -5.37 7.15 6.65
CA LEU A 196 -5.02 6.57 5.36
C LEU A 196 -5.64 7.44 4.27
N THR A 197 -4.83 8.02 3.39
CA THR A 197 -5.29 8.89 2.31
C THR A 197 -4.95 8.30 0.95
N LEU A 198 -5.95 8.15 0.09
CA LEU A 198 -5.76 7.83 -1.31
C LEU A 198 -5.75 9.13 -2.12
N SER A 199 -4.70 9.36 -2.91
CA SER A 199 -4.68 10.47 -3.88
C SER A 199 -5.02 9.96 -5.28
N THR A 200 -5.73 10.75 -6.07
CA THR A 200 -5.99 10.45 -7.47
C THR A 200 -5.91 11.69 -8.36
N SER A 201 -5.48 11.51 -9.60
CA SER A 201 -5.56 12.48 -10.69
C SER A 201 -6.97 12.61 -11.30
N GLY A 202 -7.90 11.71 -10.95
CA GLY A 202 -9.31 11.82 -11.33
C GLY A 202 -9.80 10.76 -12.31
N LEU A 203 -9.54 9.47 -12.04
CA LEU A 203 -10.22 8.37 -12.72
C LEU A 203 -11.66 8.23 -12.21
N VAL A 204 -12.55 9.10 -12.68
CA VAL A 204 -13.92 9.26 -12.17
C VAL A 204 -14.68 7.94 -11.95
N PRO A 205 -14.75 6.98 -12.91
CA PRO A 205 -15.45 5.72 -12.69
C PRO A 205 -14.89 4.90 -11.51
N GLN A 206 -13.60 5.04 -11.20
CA GLN A 206 -12.96 4.35 -10.09
C GLN A 206 -13.18 5.06 -8.75
N ILE A 207 -13.46 6.37 -8.74
CA ILE A 207 -13.87 7.10 -7.53
C ILE A 207 -15.22 6.56 -7.04
N TYR A 208 -16.20 6.42 -7.95
CA TYR A 208 -17.49 5.81 -7.61
C TYR A 208 -17.35 4.38 -7.09
N LYS A 209 -16.54 3.55 -7.76
CA LYS A 209 -16.24 2.20 -7.26
C LYS A 209 -15.54 2.21 -5.91
N LEU A 210 -14.65 3.17 -5.67
CA LEU A 210 -14.01 3.31 -4.37
C LEU A 210 -15.04 3.62 -3.27
N ALA A 211 -16.05 4.46 -3.55
CA ALA A 211 -17.12 4.80 -2.60
C ALA A 211 -17.88 3.54 -2.11
N GLU A 212 -18.05 2.54 -2.98
CA GLU A 212 -18.69 1.26 -2.66
C GLU A 212 -17.78 0.34 -1.83
N GLU A 213 -16.46 0.45 -2.00
CA GLU A 213 -15.47 -0.50 -1.46
C GLU A 213 -14.78 -0.01 -0.17
N SER A 214 -14.60 1.31 0.00
CA SER A 214 -13.83 1.90 1.10
C SER A 214 -14.12 3.39 1.32
N ASN A 215 -14.15 3.82 2.59
CA ASN A 215 -14.33 5.21 2.99
C ASN A 215 -13.08 5.72 3.74
N VAL A 216 -11.96 5.82 3.01
CA VAL A 216 -10.71 6.43 3.47
C VAL A 216 -10.70 7.93 3.15
N ALA A 217 -9.71 8.67 3.63
CA ALA A 217 -9.55 10.04 3.17
C ALA A 217 -9.21 10.07 1.66
N LEU A 218 -9.89 10.92 0.90
CA LEU A 218 -9.62 11.14 -0.53
C LEU A 218 -8.94 12.49 -0.72
N ALA A 219 -7.86 12.51 -1.49
CA ALA A 219 -7.20 13.71 -1.96
C ALA A 219 -7.23 13.75 -3.50
N VAL A 220 -7.45 14.93 -4.07
CA VAL A 220 -7.55 15.11 -5.51
C VAL A 220 -6.41 15.98 -6.01
N SER A 221 -5.66 15.45 -6.97
CA SER A 221 -4.60 16.15 -7.68
C SER A 221 -5.23 17.04 -8.76
N LEU A 222 -5.77 18.19 -8.35
CA LEU A 222 -6.51 19.11 -9.22
C LEU A 222 -5.57 19.93 -10.13
N HIS A 223 -4.63 20.67 -9.53
CA HIS A 223 -3.53 21.41 -10.19
C HIS A 223 -3.87 22.53 -11.19
N ALA A 224 -5.14 22.86 -11.39
CA ALA A 224 -5.55 23.98 -12.25
C ALA A 224 -6.94 24.51 -11.84
N PRO A 225 -7.23 25.81 -12.07
CA PRO A 225 -8.53 26.41 -11.76
C PRO A 225 -9.57 26.21 -12.88
N ASP A 226 -9.14 25.85 -14.09
CA ASP A 226 -9.98 25.67 -15.28
C ASP A 226 -9.53 24.46 -16.12
N ASP A 227 -10.42 24.01 -17.01
CA ASP A 227 -10.19 22.82 -17.83
C ASP A 227 -9.10 23.02 -18.88
N GLU A 228 -8.91 24.25 -19.39
CA GLU A 228 -7.90 24.54 -20.42
C GLU A 228 -6.50 24.27 -19.88
N LEU A 229 -6.14 24.86 -18.74
CA LEU A 229 -4.86 24.62 -18.10
C LEU A 229 -4.75 23.17 -17.61
N ARG A 230 -5.84 22.60 -17.06
CA ARG A 230 -5.80 21.23 -16.56
C ARG A 230 -5.56 20.21 -17.67
N ASN A 231 -6.09 20.45 -18.87
CA ASN A 231 -5.83 19.61 -20.05
C ASN A 231 -4.35 19.57 -20.43
N GLU A 232 -3.56 20.60 -20.10
CA GLU A 232 -2.11 20.63 -20.33
C GLU A 232 -1.33 19.96 -19.18
N LEU A 233 -1.72 20.23 -17.94
CA LEU A 233 -0.98 19.76 -16.76
C LEU A 233 -1.30 18.31 -16.37
N VAL A 234 -2.56 17.90 -16.49
CA VAL A 234 -3.09 16.61 -16.05
C VAL A 234 -3.98 16.02 -17.16
N PRO A 235 -3.39 15.35 -18.17
CA PRO A 235 -4.09 15.00 -19.42
C PRO A 235 -5.39 14.18 -19.28
N ILE A 236 -5.59 13.46 -18.17
CA ILE A 236 -6.85 12.77 -17.88
C ILE A 236 -8.05 13.71 -17.86
N ASN A 237 -7.83 15.02 -17.65
CA ASN A 237 -8.88 16.02 -17.68
C ASN A 237 -9.64 16.09 -19.01
N ARG A 238 -8.98 15.74 -20.12
CA ARG A 238 -9.61 15.68 -21.45
C ARG A 238 -10.68 14.59 -21.54
N ARG A 239 -10.60 13.60 -20.65
CA ARG A 239 -11.57 12.51 -20.52
C ARG A 239 -12.57 12.76 -19.39
N HIS A 240 -12.09 13.27 -18.26
CA HIS A 240 -12.88 13.55 -17.06
C HIS A 240 -12.58 14.98 -16.59
N ASN A 241 -13.41 15.92 -17.02
CA ASN A 241 -13.19 17.35 -16.77
C ASN A 241 -13.36 17.70 -15.28
N ILE A 242 -13.02 18.93 -14.90
CA ILE A 242 -13.07 19.37 -13.50
C ILE A 242 -14.46 19.18 -12.89
N LYS A 243 -15.52 19.54 -13.64
CA LYS A 243 -16.90 19.42 -13.14
C LYS A 243 -17.27 17.98 -12.82
N GLU A 244 -17.04 17.06 -13.77
CA GLU A 244 -17.31 15.63 -13.59
C GLU A 244 -16.47 15.04 -12.44
N LEU A 245 -15.21 15.45 -12.34
CA LEU A 245 -14.33 15.06 -11.24
C LEU A 245 -14.87 15.49 -9.88
N LEU A 246 -15.27 16.76 -9.74
CA LEU A 246 -15.82 17.28 -8.48
C LEU A 246 -17.14 16.61 -8.12
N GLU A 247 -18.01 16.32 -9.10
CA GLU A 247 -19.24 15.55 -8.88
C GLU A 247 -18.96 14.16 -8.29
N ALA A 248 -17.94 13.46 -8.80
CA ALA A 248 -17.51 12.19 -8.23
C ALA A 248 -16.93 12.34 -6.81
N CYS A 249 -16.21 13.42 -6.55
CA CYS A 249 -15.63 13.70 -5.24
C CYS A 249 -16.67 14.10 -4.19
N TRP A 250 -17.73 14.80 -4.56
CA TRP A 250 -18.84 15.11 -3.65
C TRP A 250 -19.73 13.90 -3.37
N HIS A 251 -19.76 12.93 -4.29
CA HIS A 251 -20.44 11.66 -4.06
C HIS A 251 -19.69 10.75 -3.07
N TYR A 252 -18.36 10.75 -3.14
CA TYR A 252 -17.47 9.97 -2.26
C TYR A 252 -17.50 10.48 -0.81
#